data_AF-A0A6M4AWC2-F1
#
_entry.id   AF-A0A6M4AWC2-F1
#
_cell.length_a   1.000
_cell.length_b   1.000
_cell.length_c   1.000
_cell.angle_alpha   90.00
_cell.angle_beta   90.00
_cell.angle_gamma   90.00
#
_symmetry.space_group_name_H-M   'P 1'
#
loop_
_entity.id
_entity.type
_entity.pdbx_description
1 polymer ?
#
loop_
_entity_poly.entity_id
_entity_poly.type
_entity_poly.pdbx_seq_one_letter_code
_entity_poly.pdbx_strand_id
1 'polypeptide(L)'
;MRMVTKLMLGTALVAALTGCGRRADLTYPSGAPGPAVPTGETRAPTPAELMTPSPQARPMRSDELLKRSEERQTDEFDLPPS
;
A
#
# COMPACT_ATOMS: atom_id res chain seq x y z
N MET A 1 -20.11 10.08 37.66
CA MET A 1 -18.64 10.06 37.40
C MET A 1 -18.17 8.84 36.61
N ARG A 2 -18.48 7.59 37.00
CA ARG A 2 -17.99 6.37 36.30
C ARG A 2 -18.33 6.29 34.79
N MET A 3 -19.50 6.78 34.39
CA MET A 3 -19.93 6.78 32.99
C MET A 3 -19.16 7.80 32.12
N VAL A 4 -18.85 8.96 32.70
CA VAL A 4 -18.04 10.01 32.04
C VAL A 4 -16.60 9.55 31.85
N THR A 5 -16.04 8.84 32.84
CA THR A 5 -14.69 8.24 32.74
C THR A 5 -14.61 7.18 31.65
N LYS A 6 -15.61 6.30 31.53
CA LYS A 6 -15.67 5.29 30.46
C LYS A 6 -15.80 5.93 29.08
N LEU A 7 -16.60 6.98 28.96
CA LEU A 7 -16.76 7.72 27.71
C LEU A 7 -15.43 8.36 27.29
N MET A 8 -14.76 9.08 28.20
CA MET A 8 -13.46 9.70 27.94
C MET A 8 -12.38 8.69 27.50
N LEU A 9 -12.32 7.53 28.16
CA LEU A 9 -11.36 6.48 27.81
C LEU A 9 -11.65 5.86 26.43
N GLY A 10 -12.93 5.66 26.11
CA GLY A 10 -13.35 5.19 24.79
C GLY A 10 -12.97 6.16 23.67
N THR A 11 -13.20 7.46 23.85
CA THR A 11 -12.86 8.47 22.85
C THR A 11 -11.34 8.57 22.63
N ALA A 12 -10.54 8.50 23.70
CA ALA A 12 -9.08 8.53 23.61
C ALA A 12 -8.53 7.33 22.83
N LEU A 13 -9.10 6.14 23.04
CA LEU A 13 -8.73 4.94 22.30
C LEU A 13 -9.03 5.09 20.81
N VAL A 14 -10.24 5.53 20.44
CA VAL A 14 -10.62 5.72 19.02
C VAL A 14 -9.75 6.79 18.35
N ALA A 15 -9.44 7.89 19.05
CA ALA A 15 -8.58 8.96 18.52
C ALA A 15 -7.16 8.46 18.21
N ALA A 16 -6.60 7.55 19.02
CA ALA A 16 -5.27 7.00 18.79
C ALA A 16 -5.16 6.19 17.48
N LEU A 17 -6.25 5.59 16.99
CA LEU A 17 -6.24 4.82 15.74
C LEU A 17 -6.18 5.71 14.48
N THR A 18 -6.46 7.01 14.60
CA THR A 18 -6.50 7.93 13.44
C THR A 18 -5.13 8.24 12.83
N GLY A 19 -4.03 7.84 13.49
CA GLY A 19 -2.66 8.09 13.01
C GLY A 19 -2.14 7.10 11.98
N CYS A 20 -2.75 5.92 11.83
CA CYS A 20 -2.31 4.89 10.88
C CYS A 20 -2.86 5.18 9.48
N GLY A 21 -2.01 5.71 8.59
CA GLY A 21 -2.37 5.89 7.17
C GLY A 21 -2.06 7.27 6.57
N ARG A 22 -1.26 8.10 7.24
CA ARG A 22 -0.81 9.39 6.68
C ARG A 22 -0.12 9.17 5.33
N ARG A 23 -0.62 9.84 4.28
CA ARG A 23 0.05 9.97 2.98
C ARG A 23 0.77 11.31 2.96
N ALA A 24 2.08 11.27 2.91
CA ALA A 24 2.96 12.43 2.74
C ALA A 24 4.16 12.00 1.91
N ASP A 25 4.85 12.96 1.31
CA ASP A 25 6.08 12.67 0.58
C ASP A 25 7.12 12.06 1.52
N LEU A 26 7.79 11.00 1.03
CA LEU A 26 8.89 10.39 1.74
C LEU A 26 10.11 11.30 1.64
N THR A 27 10.66 11.69 2.78
CA THR A 27 11.89 12.46 2.89
C THR A 27 12.96 11.65 3.61
N TYR A 28 14.22 11.92 3.29
CA TYR A 28 15.34 11.34 4.01
C TYR A 28 15.51 12.01 5.38
N PRO A 29 15.95 11.27 6.41
CA PRO A 29 16.40 11.88 7.65
C PRO A 29 17.51 12.91 7.36
N SER A 30 17.54 13.98 8.15
CA SER A 30 18.59 14.99 8.03
C SER A 30 19.97 14.34 8.18
N GLY A 31 20.87 14.61 7.22
CA GLY A 31 22.22 14.06 7.21
C GLY A 31 22.34 12.60 6.74
N ALA A 32 21.23 11.91 6.44
CA ALA A 32 21.30 10.58 5.84
C ALA A 32 21.76 10.66 4.37
N PRO A 33 22.68 9.79 3.92
CA PRO A 33 23.06 9.75 2.52
C PRO A 33 21.87 9.31 1.66
N GLY A 34 21.69 9.98 0.52
CA GLY A 34 20.69 9.60 -0.47
C GLY A 34 21.02 8.26 -1.15
N PRO A 35 20.13 7.77 -2.04
CA PRO A 35 20.36 6.54 -2.78
C PRO A 35 21.56 6.70 -3.71
N ALA A 36 22.29 5.61 -3.93
CA ALA A 36 23.40 5.60 -4.86
C ALA A 36 22.94 5.88 -6.30
N VAL A 37 23.83 6.46 -7.11
CA VAL A 37 23.60 6.62 -8.55
C VAL A 37 23.77 5.25 -9.22
N PRO A 38 22.73 4.73 -9.91
CA PRO A 38 22.84 3.47 -10.64
C PRO A 38 23.87 3.54 -11.78
N THR A 39 24.37 2.37 -12.20
CA THR A 39 25.33 2.28 -13.30
C THR A 39 24.66 2.59 -14.64
N GLY A 40 25.08 3.68 -15.28
CA GLY A 40 24.51 4.16 -16.55
C GLY A 40 23.75 5.48 -16.42
N GLU A 41 23.53 5.93 -15.19
CA GLU A 41 22.70 7.08 -14.87
C GLU A 41 23.54 8.27 -14.43
N THR A 42 23.02 9.47 -14.72
CA THR A 42 23.68 10.74 -14.35
C THR A 42 23.30 11.24 -12.96
N ARG A 43 22.27 10.65 -12.35
CA ARG A 43 21.77 11.02 -11.01
C ARG A 43 21.08 9.85 -10.31
N ALA A 44 20.96 9.98 -9.00
CA ALA A 44 20.15 9.08 -8.20
C ALA A 44 18.65 9.29 -8.48
N PRO A 45 17.82 8.24 -8.32
CA PRO A 45 16.38 8.34 -8.48
C PRO A 45 15.73 9.13 -7.34
N THR A 46 14.59 9.76 -7.63
CA THR A 46 13.77 10.43 -6.60
C THR A 46 12.97 9.41 -5.77
N PRO A 47 12.47 9.78 -4.58
CA PRO A 47 11.59 8.91 -3.81
C PRO A 47 10.35 8.44 -4.59
N ALA A 48 9.77 9.31 -5.41
CA ALA A 48 8.63 8.96 -6.26
C ALA A 48 8.99 7.94 -7.35
N GLU A 49 10.16 8.08 -7.97
CA GLU A 49 10.68 7.12 -8.96
C GLU A 49 10.92 5.75 -8.31
N LEU A 50 11.48 5.71 -7.09
CA LEU A 50 11.72 4.47 -6.34
C LEU A 50 10.43 3.73 -5.94
N MET A 51 9.35 4.47 -5.67
CA MET A 51 8.05 3.90 -5.36
C MET A 51 7.25 3.46 -6.59
N THR A 52 7.72 3.79 -7.79
CA THR A 52 7.05 3.43 -9.04
C THR A 52 7.58 2.06 -9.53
N PRO A 53 6.75 1.01 -9.58
CA PRO A 53 7.20 -0.31 -10.05
C PRO A 53 7.60 -0.25 -11.52
N SER A 54 8.72 -0.88 -11.88
CA SER A 54 9.09 -1.06 -13.28
C SER A 54 8.16 -2.05 -13.98
N PRO A 55 8.10 -2.06 -15.32
CA PRO A 55 7.37 -3.07 -16.07
C PRO A 55 7.84 -4.50 -15.78
N GLN A 56 9.11 -4.70 -15.43
CA GLN A 56 9.63 -6.00 -15.06
C GLN A 56 9.19 -6.43 -13.65
N ALA A 57 9.10 -5.47 -12.72
CA ALA A 57 8.63 -5.72 -11.36
C ALA A 57 7.11 -5.95 -11.28
N ARG A 58 6.35 -5.30 -12.18
CA ARG A 58 4.91 -5.50 -12.30
C ARG A 58 4.48 -5.57 -13.77
N PRO A 59 4.70 -6.72 -14.43
CA PRO A 59 4.35 -6.90 -15.84
C PRO A 59 2.88 -6.65 -16.07
N MET A 60 2.59 -5.92 -17.15
CA MET A 60 1.23 -5.78 -17.62
C MET A 60 0.82 -7.09 -18.31
N ARG A 61 -0.44 -7.48 -18.15
CA ARG A 61 -1.02 -8.59 -18.93
C ARG A 61 -1.27 -8.06 -20.34
N SER A 62 -0.43 -8.46 -21.31
CA SER A 62 -0.42 -7.89 -22.66
C SER A 62 -1.74 -8.03 -23.41
N ASP A 63 -2.43 -9.17 -23.24
CA ASP A 63 -3.56 -9.57 -24.09
C ASP A 63 -4.87 -9.69 -23.29
N GLU A 64 -4.85 -9.25 -22.04
CA GLU A 64 -5.96 -9.42 -21.11
C GLU A 64 -7.03 -8.34 -21.32
N LEU A 65 -8.24 -8.77 -21.63
CA LEU A 65 -9.40 -7.88 -21.71
C LEU A 65 -9.88 -7.46 -20.31
N LEU A 66 -9.71 -8.34 -19.30
CA LEU A 66 -10.06 -8.06 -17.90
C LEU A 66 -9.03 -7.17 -17.21
N LYS A 67 -9.29 -5.86 -17.20
CA LYS A 67 -8.46 -4.83 -16.54
C LYS A 67 -8.50 -4.86 -15.01
N ARG A 68 -9.46 -5.57 -14.42
CA ARG A 68 -9.66 -5.72 -12.98
C ARG A 68 -10.19 -7.11 -12.68
N SER A 69 -10.04 -7.55 -11.43
CA SER A 69 -10.68 -8.78 -10.96
C SER A 69 -12.19 -8.62 -11.00
N GLU A 70 -12.86 -9.57 -11.64
CA GLU A 70 -14.32 -9.74 -11.58
C GLU A 70 -14.66 -10.94 -10.70
N GLU A 71 -15.84 -10.91 -10.10
CA GLU A 71 -16.34 -12.01 -9.29
C GLU A 71 -16.60 -13.23 -10.19
N ARG A 72 -16.10 -14.40 -9.79
CA ARG A 72 -16.32 -15.62 -10.57
C ARG A 72 -17.77 -16.06 -10.40
N GLN A 73 -18.36 -16.50 -11.50
CA GLN A 73 -19.66 -17.16 -11.46
C GLN A 73 -19.57 -18.43 -10.61
N THR A 74 -20.68 -18.80 -10.00
CA THR A 74 -20.77 -20.07 -9.26
C THR A 74 -20.47 -21.21 -10.23
N ASP A 75 -19.55 -22.10 -9.84
CA ASP A 75 -19.19 -23.27 -10.64
C ASP A 75 -20.26 -24.35 -10.49
N GLU A 76 -20.99 -24.62 -11.57
CA GLU A 76 -22.05 -25.63 -11.61
C GLU A 76 -21.53 -27.06 -11.38
N PHE A 77 -20.22 -27.26 -11.54
CA PHE A 77 -19.55 -28.55 -11.39
C PHE A 77 -18.74 -28.68 -10.09
N ASP A 78 -18.81 -27.70 -9.19
CA ASP A 78 -18.22 -27.78 -7.84
C ASP A 78 -19.09 -28.67 -6.93
N LEU A 79 -19.19 -29.95 -7.32
CA LEU A 79 -19.94 -30.97 -6.62
C LEU A 79 -19.09 -31.53 -5.47
N PRO A 80 -19.69 -31.78 -4.29
CA PRO A 80 -18.96 -32.38 -3.16
C PRO A 80 -18.45 -33.79 -3.51
N PRO A 81 -17.31 -34.23 -2.93
CA PRO A 81 -16.80 -35.59 -3.13
C PRO A 81 -17.81 -36.62 -2.57
N SER A 82 -17.97 -37.74 -3.29
CA SER A 82 -18.86 -38.87 -2.94
C SER A 82 -18.35 -39.71 -1.78
#